data_AF-A0A4Q9VM08-F1
#
_entry.id   AF-A0A4Q9VM08-F1
#
_cell.length_a   1.000
_cell.length_b   1.000
_cell.length_c   1.000
_cell.angle_alpha   90.00
_cell.angle_beta   90.00
_cell.angle_gamma   90.00
#
_symmetry.space_group_name_H-M   'P 1'
#
loop_
_entity.id
_entity.type
_entity.pdbx_description
1 polymer ?
#
loop_
_entity_poly.entity_id
_entity_poly.type
_entity_poly.pdbx_seq_one_letter_code
_entity_poly.pdbx_strand_id
1 'polypeptide(L)'
;MKSGYEFSPLPGAARGSRIDRRARPQTGASGRDRAGLEVGGRRRSAGAGRWIVTAARVRAVVLAAVVATAWASGPAAADGSTPELVAGGLVLPANAGVAVKSEDLHISEKAIDIAYEFLNAGDKDVTTLVAFPLPVLSPADSEIFEARDGGDPVDFLGFTVDVDGRRIKPQAEQRASVLGLDVTDRLVADGVALNPYVGARAREALAKLPAAKQGFYAERGLAVWLEGAPTGLAWTVSTTFHWMQTFPAGKAVRIVHHYRPIVGRDLLTEATLDRLAGGRAGVCLDKTGEAALRKALVAGRKAGGGSTALMQRRVGFALGAGAGWGGPIGNFRLTIDKPRADTLVATCFAGAPPKIGPTSLVWEAKDFTPKDDLSILFVDLGEK
;
A
#
# COMPACT_ATOMS: atom_id res chain seq x y z
N MET A 1 37.14 -32.60 -19.09
CA MET A 1 38.26 -31.65 -18.89
C MET A 1 37.98 -30.85 -17.63
N LYS A 2 38.88 -30.93 -16.66
CA LYS A 2 38.82 -30.27 -15.34
C LYS A 2 39.38 -28.85 -15.45
N SER A 3 38.76 -27.88 -14.79
CA SER A 3 39.38 -26.69 -14.16
C SER A 3 38.26 -25.94 -13.43
N GLY A 4 38.21 -25.73 -12.11
CA GLY A 4 39.28 -25.66 -11.11
C GLY A 4 39.55 -24.20 -10.75
N TYR A 5 38.62 -23.52 -10.07
CA TYR A 5 38.87 -22.19 -9.51
C TYR A 5 39.30 -22.31 -8.05
N GLU A 6 40.58 -21.98 -7.82
CA GLU A 6 41.25 -21.86 -6.52
C GLU A 6 40.76 -20.64 -5.73
N PHE A 7 40.45 -20.88 -4.45
CA PHE A 7 40.34 -19.84 -3.43
C PHE A 7 41.65 -19.80 -2.62
N SER A 8 42.29 -18.63 -2.57
CA SER A 8 43.39 -18.36 -1.63
C SER A 8 42.90 -17.48 -0.47
N PRO A 9 43.12 -17.87 0.81
CA PRO A 9 42.87 -17.03 1.97
C PRO A 9 44.17 -16.61 2.69
N LEU A 10 44.25 -15.38 3.21
CA LEU A 10 45.26 -14.94 4.20
C LEU A 10 44.74 -13.73 4.99
N PRO A 11 45.29 -13.40 6.18
CA PRO A 11 45.52 -14.27 7.34
C PRO A 11 45.01 -13.62 8.65
N GLY A 12 44.92 -14.42 9.71
CA GLY A 12 44.53 -13.98 11.05
C GLY A 12 45.62 -13.23 11.81
N ALA A 13 45.19 -12.54 12.87
CA ALA A 13 46.01 -12.20 14.03
C ALA A 13 45.19 -12.41 15.31
N ALA A 14 45.87 -12.95 16.32
CA ALA A 14 45.30 -13.63 17.47
C ALA A 14 45.70 -12.96 18.79
N ARG A 15 44.97 -13.32 19.86
CA ARG A 15 45.34 -13.27 21.31
C ARG A 15 45.48 -11.86 21.91
N GLY A 16 45.01 -11.53 23.11
CA GLY A 16 44.45 -12.30 24.22
C GLY A 16 44.98 -11.71 25.54
N SER A 17 44.16 -11.55 26.58
CA SER A 17 44.61 -11.61 27.99
C SER A 17 43.44 -11.62 28.97
N ARG A 18 43.35 -12.71 29.74
CA ARG A 18 42.69 -12.77 31.06
C ARG A 18 43.57 -12.08 32.10
N ILE A 19 42.97 -11.41 33.08
CA ILE A 19 43.44 -11.38 34.47
C ILE A 19 42.23 -11.50 35.41
N ASP A 20 42.49 -12.16 36.54
CA ASP A 20 41.62 -12.89 37.44
C ASP A 20 41.33 -12.12 38.76
N ARG A 21 40.21 -12.47 39.41
CA ARG A 21 39.89 -12.44 40.87
C ARG A 21 40.09 -11.17 41.74
N ARG A 22 39.00 -10.81 42.46
CA ARG A 22 38.80 -10.85 43.95
C ARG A 22 37.44 -10.19 44.29
N ALA A 23 36.44 -10.90 44.82
CA ALA A 23 36.21 -11.25 46.23
C ALA A 23 35.62 -10.13 47.13
N ARG A 24 34.28 -10.23 47.30
CA ARG A 24 33.43 -10.05 48.51
C ARG A 24 33.16 -8.65 49.14
N PRO A 25 32.04 -8.56 49.90
CA PRO A 25 31.23 -7.35 50.11
C PRO A 25 31.31 -6.80 51.55
N GLN A 26 30.68 -5.64 51.81
CA GLN A 26 29.74 -5.40 52.94
C GLN A 26 29.49 -3.89 53.22
N THR A 27 28.20 -3.60 53.53
CA THR A 27 27.65 -2.71 54.58
C THR A 27 27.96 -1.21 54.69
N GLY A 28 26.91 -0.47 55.10
CA GLY A 28 27.00 0.77 55.91
C GLY A 28 26.49 2.01 55.16
N ALA A 29 25.25 2.46 55.36
CA ALA A 29 24.72 3.25 56.49
C ALA A 29 25.18 4.73 56.49
N SER A 30 24.25 5.64 56.15
CA SER A 30 24.13 7.03 56.63
C SER A 30 22.79 7.57 56.09
N GLY A 31 21.88 8.23 56.81
CA GLY A 31 21.95 8.94 58.07
C GLY A 31 21.29 10.32 57.89
N ARG A 32 20.36 10.68 58.79
CA ARG A 32 19.73 12.00 59.03
C ARG A 32 18.64 12.49 58.06
N ASP A 33 17.65 13.29 58.45
CA ASP A 33 17.01 13.60 59.73
C ASP A 33 15.71 14.39 59.40
N ARG A 34 14.63 14.02 60.10
CA ARG A 34 13.56 14.83 60.71
C ARG A 34 13.15 16.21 60.14
N ALA A 35 11.89 16.27 59.69
CA ALA A 35 10.80 17.13 60.22
C ALA A 35 9.48 16.60 59.60
N GLY A 36 8.38 16.28 60.28
CA GLY A 36 7.88 16.71 61.58
C GLY A 36 6.56 17.47 61.37
N LEU A 37 5.45 16.78 61.08
CA LEU A 37 4.08 17.28 61.27
C LEU A 37 3.07 16.12 61.19
N GLU A 38 2.69 15.60 62.36
CA GLU A 38 1.48 14.80 62.55
C GLU A 38 0.31 15.71 62.94
N VAL A 39 -0.88 15.48 62.37
CA VAL A 39 -2.16 15.65 63.06
C VAL A 39 -3.09 14.52 62.60
N GLY A 40 -3.77 13.90 63.58
CA GLY A 40 -4.54 12.65 63.51
C GLY A 40 -5.68 12.60 62.47
N GLY A 41 -6.35 11.49 62.24
CA GLY A 41 -6.49 10.26 63.00
C GLY A 41 -7.90 9.71 62.72
N ARG A 42 -8.01 8.46 62.25
CA ARG A 42 -9.11 7.52 62.54
C ARG A 42 -8.84 6.18 61.86
N ARG A 43 -8.52 5.18 62.68
CA ARG A 43 -8.52 3.76 62.33
C ARG A 43 -9.96 3.26 62.19
N ARG A 44 -10.24 2.43 61.18
CA ARG A 44 -11.14 1.28 61.31
C ARG A 44 -10.58 0.08 60.55
N SER A 45 -10.71 -1.05 61.23
CA SER A 45 -10.16 -2.39 61.00
C SER A 45 -10.63 -3.05 59.70
N ALA A 46 -9.70 -3.69 58.99
CA ALA A 46 -9.99 -4.68 57.96
C ALA A 46 -10.45 -6.00 58.61
N GLY A 47 -11.68 -6.40 58.32
CA GLY A 47 -12.22 -7.73 58.62
C GLY A 47 -12.13 -8.61 57.37
N ALA A 48 -11.53 -9.78 57.52
CA ALA A 48 -11.46 -10.82 56.49
C ALA A 48 -12.86 -11.37 56.16
N GLY A 49 -13.16 -11.53 54.88
CA GLY A 49 -14.40 -12.13 54.39
C GLY A 49 -14.14 -12.88 53.08
N ARG A 50 -13.85 -14.18 53.20
CA ARG A 50 -13.63 -15.13 52.10
C ARG A 50 -15.01 -15.51 51.54
N TRP A 51 -15.31 -15.16 50.28
CA TRP A 51 -16.54 -15.61 49.62
C TRP A 51 -16.20 -16.66 48.56
N ILE A 52 -16.52 -17.90 48.91
CA ILE A 52 -16.59 -19.05 48.02
C ILE A 52 -17.92 -18.90 47.27
N VAL A 53 -17.89 -18.82 45.93
CA VAL A 53 -19.10 -18.93 45.12
C VAL A 53 -19.11 -20.32 44.50
N THR A 54 -19.92 -21.18 45.07
CA THR A 54 -20.18 -22.55 44.62
C THR A 54 -20.99 -22.55 43.33
N ALA A 55 -20.57 -23.35 42.36
CA ALA A 55 -21.27 -23.60 41.11
C ALA A 55 -22.55 -24.42 41.35
N ALA A 56 -23.72 -23.81 41.24
CA ALA A 56 -24.97 -24.46 40.83
C ALA A 56 -26.10 -23.43 40.74
N ARG A 57 -26.83 -23.46 39.62
CA ARG A 57 -28.12 -22.81 39.29
C ARG A 57 -28.01 -21.70 38.23
N VAL A 58 -28.00 -22.08 36.94
CA VAL A 58 -28.96 -21.59 35.93
C VAL A 58 -29.09 -22.68 34.84
N ARG A 59 -30.05 -23.59 34.99
CA ARG A 59 -30.69 -24.31 33.88
C ARG A 59 -32.13 -23.81 33.84
N ALA A 60 -32.42 -22.80 33.02
CA ALA A 60 -33.75 -22.44 32.51
C ALA A 60 -33.74 -21.05 31.84
N VAL A 61 -32.97 -20.85 30.77
CA VAL A 61 -33.29 -19.86 29.70
C VAL A 61 -32.68 -20.40 28.38
N VAL A 62 -33.27 -21.48 27.88
CA VAL A 62 -33.17 -21.90 26.47
C VAL A 62 -34.61 -22.02 26.03
N LEU A 63 -34.94 -21.50 24.83
CA LEU A 63 -36.28 -21.28 24.26
C LEU A 63 -36.92 -19.90 24.54
N ALA A 64 -36.33 -18.81 24.02
CA ALA A 64 -37.07 -17.63 23.53
C ALA A 64 -36.18 -16.63 22.77
N ALA A 65 -35.17 -17.07 22.01
CA ALA A 65 -34.31 -16.16 21.23
C ALA A 65 -33.78 -16.78 19.93
N VAL A 66 -34.55 -17.67 19.29
CA VAL A 66 -34.12 -18.41 18.07
C VAL A 66 -35.06 -18.18 16.86
N VAL A 67 -35.99 -17.22 16.88
CA VAL A 67 -36.97 -17.04 15.77
C VAL A 67 -37.09 -15.60 15.24
N ALA A 68 -36.04 -14.77 15.28
CA ALA A 68 -36.15 -13.41 14.70
C ALA A 68 -34.85 -12.82 14.12
N THR A 69 -33.98 -13.64 13.51
CA THR A 69 -32.81 -13.13 12.75
C THR A 69 -32.56 -13.83 11.42
N ALA A 70 -33.53 -14.59 10.91
CA ALA A 70 -33.63 -14.85 9.48
C ALA A 70 -34.52 -13.74 8.87
N TRP A 71 -34.19 -13.23 7.68
CA TRP A 71 -34.80 -12.07 6.99
C TRP A 71 -34.13 -10.71 7.26
N ALA A 72 -32.82 -10.66 7.04
CA ALA A 72 -32.19 -9.47 6.45
C ALA A 72 -31.02 -9.88 5.54
N SER A 73 -31.22 -10.92 4.72
CA SER A 73 -30.44 -11.04 3.48
C SER A 73 -31.08 -10.07 2.49
N GLY A 74 -30.76 -8.79 2.60
CA GLY A 74 -30.93 -7.90 1.45
C GLY A 74 -30.15 -8.52 0.28
N PRO A 75 -30.55 -8.28 -0.98
CA PRO A 75 -29.66 -8.59 -2.08
C PRO A 75 -28.33 -7.92 -1.74
N ALA A 76 -27.27 -8.72 -1.59
CA ALA A 76 -25.96 -8.21 -1.89
C ALA A 76 -26.07 -7.82 -3.36
N ALA A 77 -26.37 -6.54 -3.60
CA ALA A 77 -25.87 -5.93 -4.81
C ALA A 77 -24.38 -6.26 -4.73
N ALA A 78 -23.94 -7.14 -5.61
CA ALA A 78 -22.55 -7.09 -6.02
C ALA A 78 -22.42 -5.67 -6.59
N ASP A 79 -22.07 -4.72 -5.73
CA ASP A 79 -21.57 -3.44 -6.15
C ASP A 79 -20.34 -3.85 -6.96
N GLY A 80 -20.49 -3.91 -8.29
CA GLY A 80 -19.46 -4.35 -9.25
C GLY A 80 -18.33 -3.33 -9.34
N SER A 81 -17.97 -2.75 -8.20
CA SER A 81 -17.05 -1.66 -7.96
C SER A 81 -15.71 -2.28 -7.61
N THR A 82 -14.75 -2.14 -8.51
CA THR A 82 -13.36 -2.53 -8.29
C THR A 82 -12.60 -1.30 -7.79
N PRO A 83 -11.99 -1.32 -6.60
CA PRO A 83 -11.21 -0.18 -6.12
C PRO A 83 -9.93 0.03 -6.94
N GLU A 84 -9.37 1.24 -6.87
CA GLU A 84 -8.01 1.52 -7.37
C GLU A 84 -6.98 1.13 -6.31
N LEU A 85 -5.78 0.73 -6.74
CA LEU A 85 -4.64 0.52 -5.86
C LEU A 85 -3.54 1.54 -6.19
N VAL A 86 -3.04 2.19 -5.15
CA VAL A 86 -2.19 3.38 -5.28
C VAL A 86 -0.71 2.97 -5.21
N ALA A 87 -0.01 3.17 -6.32
CA ALA A 87 1.45 3.16 -6.37
C ALA A 87 1.94 4.61 -6.50
N GLY A 88 3.05 4.93 -5.84
CA GLY A 88 3.62 6.29 -5.83
C GLY A 88 4.84 6.45 -6.72
N GLY A 89 5.69 7.41 -6.33
CA GLY A 89 7.00 7.59 -6.94
C GLY A 89 8.11 6.78 -6.27
N LEU A 90 9.35 7.15 -6.60
CA LEU A 90 10.54 6.60 -5.95
C LEU A 90 10.63 7.08 -4.50
N VAL A 91 11.25 6.27 -3.64
CA VAL A 91 11.47 6.54 -2.22
C VAL A 91 12.96 6.47 -1.93
N LEU A 92 13.48 7.51 -1.27
CA LEU A 92 14.86 7.57 -0.78
C LEU A 92 14.88 7.81 0.74
N PRO A 93 15.98 7.47 1.42
CA PRO A 93 16.20 7.88 2.79
C PRO A 93 16.18 9.41 2.93
N ALA A 94 15.46 9.92 3.94
CA ALA A 94 15.27 11.36 4.16
C ALA A 94 16.59 12.16 4.27
N ASN A 95 17.67 11.52 4.70
CA ASN A 95 19.00 12.11 4.87
C ASN A 95 19.97 11.73 3.73
N ALA A 96 19.48 11.35 2.56
CA ALA A 96 20.32 10.97 1.43
C ALA A 96 21.20 12.13 0.91
N GLY A 97 20.90 13.39 1.23
CA GLY A 97 21.68 14.53 0.74
C GLY A 97 21.45 14.84 -0.74
N VAL A 98 20.31 14.41 -1.29
CA VAL A 98 19.89 14.68 -2.67
C VAL A 98 18.55 15.41 -2.67
N ALA A 99 18.40 16.37 -3.58
CA ALA A 99 17.19 17.17 -3.74
C ALA A 99 16.51 16.86 -5.09
N VAL A 100 15.18 16.97 -5.15
CA VAL A 100 14.43 16.85 -6.41
C VAL A 100 14.41 18.19 -7.11
N LYS A 101 15.22 18.33 -8.16
CA LYS A 101 15.26 19.54 -8.98
C LYS A 101 14.03 19.66 -9.87
N SER A 102 13.57 18.54 -10.42
CA SER A 102 12.32 18.49 -11.17
C SER A 102 11.67 17.11 -11.15
N GLU A 103 10.35 17.11 -11.30
CA GLU A 103 9.51 15.95 -11.54
C GLU A 103 8.53 16.26 -12.67
N ASP A 104 8.57 15.47 -13.74
CA ASP A 104 7.55 15.46 -14.80
C ASP A 104 6.77 14.15 -14.69
N LEU A 105 5.56 14.24 -14.15
CA LEU A 105 4.65 13.14 -13.88
C LEU A 105 3.55 13.13 -14.94
N HIS A 106 3.44 12.02 -15.65
CA HIS A 106 2.44 11.79 -16.67
C HIS A 106 1.56 10.62 -16.27
N ILE A 107 0.24 10.85 -16.19
CA ILE A 107 -0.73 9.86 -15.76
C ILE A 107 -1.80 9.65 -16.82
N SER A 108 -2.06 8.39 -17.15
CA SER A 108 -3.18 7.95 -17.97
C SER A 108 -3.79 6.68 -17.37
N GLU A 109 -4.91 6.21 -17.93
CA GLU A 109 -5.46 4.90 -17.57
C GLU A 109 -4.58 3.72 -18.02
N LYS A 110 -3.59 3.95 -18.88
CA LYS A 110 -2.77 2.89 -19.50
C LYS A 110 -1.36 2.83 -18.92
N ALA A 111 -0.83 3.97 -18.51
CA ALA A 111 0.57 4.14 -18.13
C ALA A 111 0.71 5.31 -17.15
N ILE A 112 1.67 5.15 -16.25
CA ILE A 112 2.25 6.22 -15.45
C ILE A 112 3.73 6.30 -15.81
N ASP A 113 4.16 7.48 -16.24
CA ASP A 113 5.54 7.79 -16.62
C ASP A 113 6.03 8.95 -15.75
N ILE A 114 7.18 8.77 -15.11
CA ILE A 114 7.73 9.78 -14.20
C ILE A 114 9.19 9.98 -14.53
N ALA A 115 9.57 11.25 -14.72
CA ALA A 115 10.95 11.65 -14.90
C ALA A 115 11.40 12.58 -13.77
N TYR A 116 12.36 12.11 -12.98
CA TYR A 116 13.04 12.90 -11.96
C TYR A 116 14.37 13.44 -12.46
N GLU A 117 14.72 14.65 -12.02
CA GLU A 117 16.11 15.11 -11.92
C GLU A 117 16.49 15.25 -10.45
N PHE A 118 17.37 14.37 -9.96
CA PHE A 118 17.91 14.44 -8.61
C PHE A 118 19.25 15.16 -8.62
N LEU A 119 19.43 16.17 -7.77
CA LEU A 119 20.68 16.91 -7.61
C LEU A 119 21.34 16.54 -6.29
N ASN A 120 22.58 16.07 -6.35
CA ASN A 120 23.48 16.07 -5.21
C ASN A 120 24.21 17.43 -5.18
N ALA A 121 23.83 18.29 -4.23
CA ALA A 121 24.45 19.61 -4.06
C ALA A 121 25.72 19.58 -3.18
N GLY A 122 26.10 18.40 -2.65
CA GLY A 122 27.30 18.20 -1.85
C GLY A 122 28.58 18.13 -2.68
N ASP A 123 29.70 18.08 -1.96
CA ASP A 123 31.07 18.01 -2.49
C ASP A 123 31.60 16.58 -2.63
N LYS A 124 30.78 15.59 -2.27
CA LYS A 124 31.11 14.15 -2.32
C LYS A 124 30.01 13.37 -3.00
N ASP A 125 30.41 12.29 -3.66
CA ASP A 125 29.48 11.33 -4.22
C ASP A 125 28.64 10.72 -3.10
N VAL A 126 27.34 10.57 -3.36
CA VAL A 126 26.39 9.90 -2.47
C VAL A 126 25.97 8.61 -3.13
N THR A 127 26.09 7.48 -2.43
CA THR A 127 25.50 6.22 -2.84
C THR A 127 24.47 5.78 -1.82
N THR A 128 23.22 5.60 -2.25
CA THR A 128 22.09 5.28 -1.35
C THR A 128 21.12 4.30 -2.00
N LEU A 129 20.28 3.68 -1.17
CA LEU A 129 19.20 2.82 -1.63
C LEU A 129 18.07 3.67 -2.21
N VAL A 130 17.63 3.30 -3.41
CA VAL A 130 16.40 3.81 -4.03
C VAL A 130 15.41 2.67 -4.05
N ALA A 131 14.17 2.94 -3.66
CA ALA A 131 13.09 1.96 -3.63
C ALA A 131 11.86 2.46 -4.41
N PHE A 132 11.09 1.52 -4.93
CA PHE A 132 9.77 1.71 -5.52
C PHE A 132 8.83 0.66 -4.90
N PRO A 133 8.08 1.02 -3.86
CA PRO A 133 7.11 0.13 -3.26
C PRO A 133 5.86 0.02 -4.13
N LEU A 134 5.42 -1.20 -4.40
CA LEU A 134 4.13 -1.48 -4.99
C LEU A 134 3.02 -1.40 -3.93
N PRO A 135 1.74 -1.28 -4.34
CA PRO A 135 0.62 -1.38 -3.42
C PRO A 135 0.66 -2.72 -2.68
N VAL A 136 0.36 -2.70 -1.38
CA VAL A 136 0.13 -3.93 -0.61
C VAL A 136 -1.14 -4.57 -1.14
N LEU A 137 -1.06 -5.84 -1.52
CA LEU A 137 -2.23 -6.60 -1.95
C LEU A 137 -2.78 -7.38 -0.78
N SER A 138 -4.10 -7.43 -0.65
CA SER A 138 -4.83 -8.08 0.42
C SER A 138 -5.92 -9.00 -0.11
N PRO A 139 -6.53 -9.85 0.74
CA PRO A 139 -7.62 -10.71 0.30
C PRO A 139 -8.83 -9.94 -0.25
N ALA A 140 -9.02 -8.69 0.14
CA ALA A 140 -10.08 -7.83 -0.39
C ALA A 140 -9.83 -7.41 -1.84
N ASP A 141 -8.60 -7.54 -2.33
CA ASP A 141 -8.20 -7.11 -3.67
C ASP A 141 -8.27 -8.26 -4.69
N SER A 142 -8.71 -9.46 -4.29
CA SER A 142 -8.70 -10.64 -5.16
C SER A 142 -9.46 -10.42 -6.47
N GLU A 143 -10.61 -9.74 -6.41
CA GLU A 143 -11.44 -9.44 -7.58
C GLU A 143 -10.72 -8.54 -8.60
N ILE A 144 -9.82 -7.65 -8.15
CA ILE A 144 -9.05 -6.74 -9.02
C ILE A 144 -8.11 -7.53 -9.95
N PHE A 145 -7.54 -8.63 -9.45
CA PHE A 145 -6.49 -9.39 -10.13
C PHE A 145 -6.98 -10.71 -10.73
N GLU A 146 -8.06 -11.29 -10.22
CA GLU A 146 -8.71 -12.44 -10.84
C GLU A 146 -9.25 -12.12 -12.24
N ALA A 147 -9.58 -10.84 -12.50
CA ALA A 147 -9.93 -10.34 -13.83
C ALA A 147 -8.72 -10.12 -14.77
N ARG A 148 -7.48 -10.26 -14.27
CA ARG A 148 -6.25 -10.13 -15.06
C ARG A 148 -5.65 -11.51 -15.30
N ASP A 149 -5.96 -12.09 -16.47
CA ASP A 149 -5.38 -13.37 -16.89
C ASP A 149 -3.87 -13.26 -17.07
N GLY A 150 -3.13 -14.05 -16.28
CA GLY A 150 -1.69 -14.19 -16.41
C GLY A 150 -0.88 -12.94 -16.01
N GLY A 151 0.35 -13.17 -15.59
CA GLY A 151 1.25 -12.09 -15.17
C GLY A 151 2.44 -12.60 -14.39
N ASP A 152 3.39 -11.69 -14.16
CA ASP A 152 4.46 -11.93 -13.21
C ASP A 152 3.90 -11.69 -11.79
N PRO A 153 3.91 -12.69 -10.88
CA PRO A 153 3.45 -12.52 -9.51
C PRO A 153 4.31 -11.55 -8.69
N VAL A 154 5.52 -11.23 -9.18
CA VAL A 154 6.41 -10.22 -8.62
C VAL A 154 6.14 -8.87 -9.26
N ASP A 155 6.30 -8.76 -10.59
CA ASP A 155 6.13 -7.52 -11.34
C ASP A 155 4.79 -7.44 -12.08
N PHE A 156 3.70 -7.34 -11.32
CA PHE A 156 2.35 -7.27 -11.91
C PHE A 156 2.04 -5.93 -12.58
N LEU A 157 2.85 -4.89 -12.35
CA LEU A 157 2.69 -3.57 -12.99
C LEU A 157 3.57 -3.39 -14.24
N GLY A 158 4.60 -4.21 -14.42
CA GLY A 158 5.57 -4.09 -15.52
C GLY A 158 6.50 -2.90 -15.31
N PHE A 159 7.06 -2.76 -14.10
CA PHE A 159 7.93 -1.67 -13.71
C PHE A 159 9.23 -1.67 -14.52
N THR A 160 9.56 -0.52 -15.09
CA THR A 160 10.85 -0.29 -15.75
C THR A 160 11.47 1.01 -15.26
N VAL A 161 12.81 1.03 -15.20
CA VAL A 161 13.56 2.19 -14.75
C VAL A 161 14.83 2.39 -15.58
N ASP A 162 15.05 3.62 -16.01
CA ASP A 162 16.18 4.10 -16.77
C ASP A 162 16.93 5.17 -15.96
N VAL A 163 18.24 5.00 -15.79
CA VAL A 163 19.12 5.96 -15.11
C VAL A 163 20.07 6.56 -16.13
N ASP A 164 20.03 7.88 -16.28
CA ASP A 164 20.77 8.64 -17.32
C ASP A 164 20.65 8.01 -18.71
N GLY A 165 19.43 7.57 -19.05
CA GLY A 165 19.10 6.95 -20.33
C GLY A 165 19.51 5.48 -20.47
N ARG A 166 20.00 4.83 -19.41
CA ARG A 166 20.37 3.41 -19.41
C ARG A 166 19.38 2.58 -18.59
N ARG A 167 18.80 1.56 -19.21
CA ARG A 167 17.93 0.57 -18.55
C ARG A 167 18.70 -0.19 -17.49
N ILE A 168 18.19 -0.19 -16.27
CA ILE A 168 18.69 -1.04 -15.19
C ILE A 168 17.64 -2.09 -14.81
N LYS A 169 18.08 -3.17 -14.16
CA LYS A 169 17.20 -4.17 -13.58
C LYS A 169 17.22 -4.02 -12.06
N PRO A 170 16.13 -3.55 -11.42
CA PRO A 170 16.06 -3.48 -9.97
C PRO A 170 15.99 -4.88 -9.35
N GLN A 171 16.40 -4.97 -8.08
CA GLN A 171 16.11 -6.14 -7.25
C GLN A 171 14.67 -6.05 -6.75
N ALA A 172 14.04 -7.18 -6.48
CA ALA A 172 12.69 -7.24 -5.95
C ALA A 172 12.69 -7.97 -4.60
N GLU A 173 12.06 -7.35 -3.61
CA GLU A 173 11.78 -7.98 -2.32
C GLU A 173 10.27 -8.14 -2.16
N GLN A 174 9.83 -9.36 -1.86
CA GLN A 174 8.44 -9.66 -1.53
C GLN A 174 8.34 -10.18 -0.10
N ARG A 175 7.33 -9.70 0.64
CA ARG A 175 6.98 -10.24 1.96
C ARG A 175 5.50 -10.52 2.05
N ALA A 176 5.16 -11.64 2.68
CA ALA A 176 3.79 -12.06 2.91
C ALA A 176 3.49 -12.05 4.41
N SER A 177 2.32 -11.51 4.79
CA SER A 177 1.92 -11.46 6.19
C SER A 177 0.44 -11.72 6.40
N VAL A 178 0.10 -12.35 7.54
CA VAL A 178 -1.28 -12.58 7.98
C VAL A 178 -1.46 -11.96 9.34
N LEU A 179 -2.37 -10.99 9.44
CA LEU A 179 -2.60 -10.24 10.69
C LEU A 179 -1.29 -9.65 11.27
N GLY A 180 -0.36 -9.25 10.39
CA GLY A 180 0.96 -8.71 10.76
C GLY A 180 2.02 -9.76 11.09
N LEU A 181 1.70 -11.06 11.07
CA LEU A 181 2.68 -12.14 11.26
C LEU A 181 3.30 -12.51 9.91
N ASP A 182 4.64 -12.50 9.83
CA ASP A 182 5.37 -12.87 8.63
C ASP A 182 5.23 -14.38 8.35
N VAL A 183 4.81 -14.72 7.13
CA VAL A 183 4.65 -16.10 6.64
C VAL A 183 5.50 -16.37 5.39
N THR A 184 6.41 -15.46 5.05
CA THR A 184 7.22 -15.45 3.83
C THR A 184 8.03 -16.72 3.69
N ASP A 185 8.89 -17.01 4.67
CA ASP A 185 9.78 -18.19 4.64
C ASP A 185 8.98 -19.50 4.54
N ARG A 186 7.81 -19.53 5.16
CA ARG A 186 6.94 -20.70 5.12
C ARG A 186 6.39 -20.96 3.72
N LEU A 187 5.84 -19.92 3.08
CA LEU A 187 5.33 -20.02 1.72
C LEU A 187 6.44 -20.38 0.73
N VAL A 188 7.61 -19.76 0.85
CA VAL A 188 8.78 -20.05 0.03
C VAL A 188 9.23 -21.50 0.20
N ALA A 189 9.35 -21.99 1.43
CA ALA A 189 9.77 -23.37 1.71
C ALA A 189 8.79 -24.42 1.17
N ASP A 190 7.51 -24.07 1.06
CA ASP A 190 6.46 -24.93 0.51
C ASP A 190 6.25 -24.71 -1.01
N GLY A 191 7.03 -23.84 -1.65
CA GLY A 191 6.94 -23.57 -3.09
C GLY A 191 5.67 -22.83 -3.50
N VAL A 192 5.02 -22.15 -2.55
CA VAL A 192 3.79 -21.36 -2.78
C VAL A 192 4.20 -19.93 -3.14
N ALA A 193 3.69 -19.43 -4.27
CA ALA A 193 3.94 -18.05 -4.69
C ALA A 193 3.41 -17.06 -3.62
N LEU A 194 4.21 -16.06 -3.27
CA LEU A 194 3.86 -15.07 -2.24
C LEU A 194 2.71 -14.17 -2.66
N ASN A 195 2.56 -13.88 -3.95
CA ASN A 195 1.39 -13.19 -4.49
C ASN A 195 0.36 -14.22 -4.95
N PRO A 196 -0.75 -14.38 -4.21
CA PRO A 196 -1.78 -15.36 -4.55
C PRO A 196 -2.81 -14.86 -5.57
N TYR A 197 -2.78 -13.56 -5.87
CA TYR A 197 -3.83 -12.88 -6.65
C TYR A 197 -3.51 -12.87 -8.15
N VAL A 198 -2.25 -13.08 -8.54
CA VAL A 198 -1.83 -13.12 -9.94
C VAL A 198 -1.79 -14.57 -10.43
N GLY A 199 -2.86 -14.97 -11.12
CA GLY A 199 -3.02 -16.32 -11.68
C GLY A 199 -3.25 -17.42 -10.64
N ALA A 200 -3.22 -18.68 -11.08
CA ALA A 200 -3.56 -19.83 -10.24
C ALA A 200 -2.39 -20.44 -9.45
N ARG A 201 -1.15 -19.94 -9.63
CA ARG A 201 0.09 -20.60 -9.18
C ARG A 201 0.11 -20.90 -7.68
N ALA A 202 -0.31 -19.97 -6.83
CA ALA A 202 -0.34 -20.19 -5.38
C ALA A 202 -1.36 -21.27 -4.99
N ARG A 203 -2.56 -21.23 -5.58
CA ARG A 203 -3.62 -22.22 -5.34
C ARG A 203 -3.22 -23.61 -5.81
N GLU A 204 -2.63 -23.71 -7.01
CA GLU A 204 -2.11 -24.97 -7.54
C GLU A 204 -0.98 -25.56 -6.70
N ALA A 205 -0.06 -24.72 -6.21
CA ALA A 205 1.02 -25.16 -5.33
C ALA A 205 0.45 -25.71 -4.01
N LEU A 206 -0.49 -24.98 -3.39
CA LEU A 206 -1.16 -25.42 -2.17
C LEU A 206 -1.93 -26.74 -2.34
N ALA A 207 -2.66 -26.90 -3.43
CA ALA A 207 -3.41 -28.12 -3.72
C ALA A 207 -2.51 -29.36 -3.88
N LYS A 208 -1.26 -29.17 -4.34
CA LYS A 208 -0.26 -30.24 -4.52
C LYS A 208 0.50 -30.59 -3.24
N LEU A 209 0.36 -29.81 -2.16
CA LEU A 209 1.05 -30.10 -0.91
C LEU A 209 0.52 -31.40 -0.27
N PRO A 210 1.36 -32.16 0.46
CA PRO A 210 0.89 -33.27 1.29
C PRO A 210 -0.17 -32.81 2.31
N ALA A 211 -1.12 -33.68 2.64
CA ALA A 211 -2.24 -33.37 3.55
C ALA A 211 -1.79 -32.75 4.89
N ALA A 212 -0.69 -33.23 5.47
CA ALA A 212 -0.13 -32.68 6.70
C ALA A 212 0.30 -31.20 6.54
N LYS A 213 0.83 -30.82 5.38
CA LYS A 213 1.17 -29.43 5.08
C LYS A 213 -0.06 -28.59 4.77
N GLN A 214 -1.06 -29.13 4.06
CA GLN A 214 -2.34 -28.44 3.84
C GLN A 214 -3.03 -28.10 5.18
N GLY A 215 -3.00 -29.04 6.13
CA GLY A 215 -3.52 -28.83 7.49
C GLY A 215 -2.94 -27.61 8.19
N PHE A 216 -1.64 -27.34 8.05
CA PHE A 216 -1.00 -26.13 8.61
C PHE A 216 -1.70 -24.84 8.14
N TYR A 217 -1.99 -24.74 6.85
CA TYR A 217 -2.60 -23.55 6.24
C TYR A 217 -4.09 -23.42 6.61
N ALA A 218 -4.81 -24.54 6.65
CA ALA A 218 -6.22 -24.56 7.05
C ALA A 218 -6.40 -24.19 8.53
N GLU A 219 -5.64 -24.84 9.42
CA GLU A 219 -5.74 -24.66 10.88
C GLU A 219 -5.37 -23.25 11.34
N ARG A 220 -4.51 -22.55 10.58
CA ARG A 220 -4.06 -21.19 10.88
C ARG A 220 -4.82 -20.12 10.11
N GLY A 221 -5.85 -20.50 9.37
CA GLY A 221 -6.68 -19.58 8.59
C GLY A 221 -5.92 -18.89 7.45
N LEU A 222 -4.81 -19.45 6.98
CA LEU A 222 -4.04 -18.92 5.85
C LEU A 222 -4.75 -19.20 4.52
N ALA A 223 -5.52 -20.28 4.48
CA ALA A 223 -6.30 -20.65 3.32
C ALA A 223 -7.59 -21.40 3.70
N VAL A 224 -8.59 -21.30 2.85
CA VAL A 224 -9.89 -21.97 2.98
C VAL A 224 -10.00 -23.02 1.88
N TRP A 225 -10.41 -24.23 2.25
CA TRP A 225 -10.65 -25.33 1.32
C TRP A 225 -12.13 -25.56 1.14
N LEU A 226 -12.56 -25.74 -0.12
CA LEU A 226 -13.88 -26.19 -0.49
C LEU A 226 -13.73 -27.33 -1.49
N GLU A 227 -14.41 -28.45 -1.27
CA GLU A 227 -14.37 -29.63 -2.16
C GLU A 227 -12.94 -30.13 -2.49
N GLY A 228 -12.01 -29.99 -1.54
CA GLY A 228 -10.62 -30.41 -1.69
C GLY A 228 -9.72 -29.42 -2.44
N ALA A 229 -10.24 -28.25 -2.85
CA ALA A 229 -9.49 -27.20 -3.51
C ALA A 229 -9.33 -25.95 -2.61
N PRO A 230 -8.17 -25.26 -2.61
CA PRO A 230 -8.01 -24.00 -1.92
C PRO A 230 -8.75 -22.88 -2.67
N THR A 231 -9.79 -22.31 -2.06
CA THR A 231 -10.65 -21.28 -2.66
C THR A 231 -10.32 -19.87 -2.15
N GLY A 232 -10.10 -19.71 -0.85
CA GLY A 232 -9.74 -18.43 -0.23
C GLY A 232 -8.30 -18.43 0.28
N LEU A 233 -7.55 -17.33 0.07
CA LEU A 233 -6.19 -17.13 0.55
C LEU A 233 -6.12 -15.83 1.36
N ALA A 234 -5.58 -15.89 2.57
CA ALA A 234 -5.81 -14.86 3.59
C ALA A 234 -4.61 -13.92 3.87
N TRP A 235 -3.47 -14.11 3.19
CA TRP A 235 -2.29 -13.31 3.44
C TRP A 235 -2.21 -12.08 2.55
N THR A 236 -1.69 -11.00 3.12
CA THR A 236 -1.28 -9.81 2.37
C THR A 236 0.09 -10.03 1.75
N VAL A 237 0.38 -9.37 0.63
CA VAL A 237 1.71 -9.33 0.03
C VAL A 237 2.15 -7.89 -0.21
N SER A 238 3.39 -7.60 0.18
CA SER A 238 4.08 -6.35 -0.16
C SER A 238 5.21 -6.68 -1.12
N THR A 239 5.40 -5.83 -2.13
CA THR A 239 6.50 -5.96 -3.10
C THR A 239 7.22 -4.63 -3.21
N THR A 240 8.55 -4.62 -3.12
CA THR A 240 9.37 -3.42 -3.29
C THR A 240 10.47 -3.71 -4.31
N PHE A 241 10.56 -2.88 -5.35
CA PHE A 241 11.72 -2.86 -6.23
C PHE A 241 12.78 -1.93 -5.65
N HIS A 242 14.06 -2.31 -5.68
CA HIS A 242 15.11 -1.48 -5.12
C HIS A 242 16.46 -1.65 -5.83
N TRP A 243 17.31 -0.63 -5.74
CA TRP A 243 18.70 -0.68 -6.22
C TRP A 243 19.57 0.35 -5.48
N MET A 244 20.88 0.17 -5.53
CA MET A 244 21.83 1.19 -5.07
C MET A 244 22.06 2.21 -6.19
N GLN A 245 21.81 3.47 -5.91
CA GLN A 245 22.02 4.58 -6.83
C GLN A 245 23.17 5.46 -6.35
N THR A 246 24.06 5.83 -7.27
CA THR A 246 25.10 6.83 -7.03
C THR A 246 24.69 8.17 -7.64
N PHE A 247 24.77 9.23 -6.84
CA PHE A 247 24.55 10.62 -7.22
C PHE A 247 25.89 11.36 -7.10
N PRO A 248 26.58 11.65 -8.21
CA PRO A 248 27.89 12.28 -8.15
C PRO A 248 27.83 13.70 -7.57
N ALA A 249 28.89 14.12 -6.89
CA ALA A 249 29.02 15.46 -6.31
C ALA A 249 28.71 16.58 -7.32
N GLY A 250 27.86 17.52 -6.95
CA GLY A 250 27.49 18.68 -7.76
C GLY A 250 26.76 18.36 -9.07
N LYS A 251 26.32 17.12 -9.30
CA LYS A 251 25.67 16.70 -10.56
C LYS A 251 24.21 16.30 -10.36
N ALA A 252 23.44 16.53 -11.42
CA ALA A 252 22.10 15.99 -11.55
C ALA A 252 22.16 14.58 -12.16
N VAL A 253 21.33 13.67 -11.66
CA VAL A 253 21.07 12.34 -12.22
C VAL A 253 19.61 12.30 -12.65
N ARG A 254 19.37 11.87 -13.90
CA ARG A 254 18.02 11.69 -14.42
C ARG A 254 17.58 10.25 -14.19
N ILE A 255 16.45 10.07 -13.50
CA ILE A 255 15.84 8.75 -13.31
C ILE A 255 14.43 8.80 -13.88
N VAL A 256 14.18 7.96 -14.88
CA VAL A 256 12.88 7.82 -15.52
C VAL A 256 12.35 6.45 -15.17
N HIS A 257 11.09 6.38 -14.76
CA HIS A 257 10.44 5.09 -14.56
C HIS A 257 9.03 5.07 -15.13
N HIS A 258 8.58 3.87 -15.47
CA HIS A 258 7.32 3.61 -16.14
C HIS A 258 6.67 2.37 -15.52
N TYR A 259 5.35 2.42 -15.34
CA TYR A 259 4.55 1.26 -14.95
C TYR A 259 3.08 1.43 -15.36
N ARG A 260 2.34 0.31 -15.36
CA ARG A 260 0.89 0.33 -15.63
C ARG A 260 0.11 0.56 -14.34
N PRO A 261 -0.86 1.48 -14.30
CA PRO A 261 -1.70 1.68 -13.11
C PRO A 261 -2.72 0.56 -12.93
N ILE A 262 -3.24 0.45 -11.70
CA ILE A 262 -4.41 -0.35 -11.38
C ILE A 262 -5.64 0.56 -11.44
N VAL A 263 -6.42 0.41 -12.50
CA VAL A 263 -7.61 1.23 -12.76
C VAL A 263 -8.79 0.66 -12.00
N GLY A 264 -9.27 1.41 -11.00
CA GLY A 264 -10.55 1.13 -10.35
C GLY A 264 -11.72 1.43 -11.29
N ARG A 265 -12.82 0.70 -11.16
CA ARG A 265 -14.02 0.84 -12.01
C ARG A 265 -15.26 0.76 -11.16
N ASP A 266 -16.21 1.63 -11.41
CA ASP A 266 -17.47 1.64 -10.69
C ASP A 266 -18.58 2.26 -11.57
N LEU A 267 -19.83 2.05 -11.18
CA LEU A 267 -20.98 2.69 -11.79
C LEU A 267 -21.24 4.04 -11.12
N LEU A 268 -21.26 5.09 -11.93
CA LEU A 268 -21.70 6.41 -11.54
C LEU A 268 -23.21 6.53 -11.78
N THR A 269 -23.99 6.55 -10.70
CA THR A 269 -25.42 6.87 -10.64
C THR A 269 -25.66 8.30 -10.14
N GLU A 270 -26.89 8.81 -10.20
CA GLU A 270 -27.27 10.09 -9.57
C GLU A 270 -26.90 10.13 -8.07
N ALA A 271 -27.16 9.06 -7.33
CA ALA A 271 -26.82 8.98 -5.90
C ALA A 271 -25.30 9.04 -5.66
N THR A 272 -24.50 8.41 -6.51
CA THR A 272 -23.03 8.49 -6.41
C THR A 272 -22.49 9.86 -6.83
N LEU A 273 -23.12 10.52 -7.81
CA LEU A 273 -22.76 11.86 -8.24
C LEU A 273 -22.97 12.87 -7.10
N ASP A 274 -24.08 12.79 -6.37
CA ASP A 274 -24.34 13.68 -5.24
C ASP A 274 -23.31 13.48 -4.11
N ARG A 275 -22.83 12.24 -3.89
CA ARG A 275 -21.71 11.97 -2.96
C ARG A 275 -20.39 12.58 -3.44
N LEU A 276 -20.10 12.50 -4.74
CA LEU A 276 -18.92 13.10 -5.37
C LEU A 276 -18.93 14.63 -5.26
N ALA A 277 -20.04 15.27 -5.64
CA ALA A 277 -20.22 16.71 -5.57
C ALA A 277 -20.15 17.25 -4.14
N GLY A 278 -20.59 16.46 -3.15
CA GLY A 278 -20.45 16.77 -1.73
C GLY A 278 -19.04 16.60 -1.16
N GLY A 279 -18.04 16.27 -2.00
CA GLY A 279 -16.63 16.11 -1.59
C GLY A 279 -16.33 14.83 -0.80
N ARG A 280 -17.27 13.89 -0.72
CA ARG A 280 -17.15 12.68 0.13
C ARG A 280 -16.44 11.50 -0.54
N ALA A 281 -15.87 11.71 -1.72
CA ALA A 281 -15.33 10.65 -2.57
C ALA A 281 -13.86 10.84 -2.98
N GLY A 282 -13.14 11.76 -2.30
CA GLY A 282 -11.70 11.97 -2.52
C GLY A 282 -11.33 12.64 -3.84
N VAL A 283 -12.32 13.17 -4.58
CA VAL A 283 -12.14 13.81 -5.88
C VAL A 283 -12.78 15.19 -5.87
N CYS A 284 -12.09 16.17 -6.42
CA CYS A 284 -12.56 17.55 -6.53
C CYS A 284 -13.29 17.71 -7.87
N LEU A 285 -14.61 17.56 -7.83
CA LEU A 285 -15.50 17.79 -8.96
C LEU A 285 -16.09 19.20 -8.87
N ASP A 286 -15.87 20.02 -9.91
CA ASP A 286 -16.46 21.35 -9.96
C ASP A 286 -17.93 21.33 -10.43
N LYS A 287 -18.62 22.46 -10.29
CA LYS A 287 -20.04 22.59 -10.65
C LYS A 287 -20.30 22.35 -12.14
N THR A 288 -19.34 22.67 -13.00
CA THR A 288 -19.46 22.48 -14.46
C THR A 288 -19.42 21.00 -14.80
N GLY A 289 -18.48 20.28 -14.19
CA GLY A 289 -18.33 18.84 -14.29
C GLY A 289 -19.54 18.11 -13.72
N GLU A 290 -20.04 18.53 -12.55
CA GLU A 290 -21.27 17.98 -11.97
C GLU A 290 -22.45 18.12 -12.93
N ALA A 291 -22.66 19.31 -13.50
CA ALA A 291 -23.73 19.56 -14.46
C ALA A 291 -23.58 18.70 -15.74
N ALA A 292 -22.34 18.51 -16.21
CA ALA A 292 -22.05 17.66 -17.37
C ALA A 292 -22.37 16.18 -17.11
N LEU A 293 -21.97 15.65 -15.96
CA LEU A 293 -22.29 14.27 -15.55
C LEU A 293 -23.79 14.08 -15.38
N ARG A 294 -24.47 15.03 -14.72
CA ARG A 294 -25.93 14.98 -14.55
C ARG A 294 -26.65 14.95 -15.90
N LYS A 295 -26.20 15.75 -16.87
CA LYS A 295 -26.73 15.74 -18.23
C LYS A 295 -26.49 14.40 -18.94
N ALA A 296 -25.29 13.85 -18.85
CA ALA A 296 -24.95 12.56 -19.46
C ALA A 296 -25.79 11.41 -18.88
N LEU A 297 -26.02 11.39 -17.56
CA LEU A 297 -26.91 10.42 -16.90
C LEU A 297 -28.36 10.50 -17.43
N VAL A 298 -28.89 11.72 -17.57
CA VAL A 298 -30.24 11.94 -18.13
C VAL A 298 -30.32 11.51 -19.60
N ALA A 299 -29.28 11.74 -20.39
CA ALA A 299 -29.22 11.33 -21.79
C ALA A 299 -29.21 9.79 -21.93
N GLY A 300 -28.40 9.10 -21.14
CA GLY A 300 -28.35 7.63 -21.11
C GLY A 300 -29.71 6.99 -20.79
N ARG A 301 -30.46 7.57 -19.84
CA ARG A 301 -31.82 7.12 -19.50
C ARG A 301 -32.79 7.23 -20.68
N LYS A 302 -32.69 8.29 -21.50
CA LYS A 302 -33.59 8.53 -22.63
C LYS A 302 -33.33 7.64 -23.84
N ALA A 303 -32.11 7.13 -24.00
CA ALA A 303 -31.72 6.27 -25.12
C ALA A 303 -32.24 4.82 -25.03
N GLY A 304 -33.06 4.48 -24.02
CA GLY A 304 -33.72 3.17 -23.91
C GLY A 304 -32.80 1.99 -23.54
N GLY A 305 -31.52 2.23 -23.28
CA GLY A 305 -30.52 1.19 -22.99
C GLY A 305 -30.50 0.64 -21.55
N GLY A 306 -31.48 0.98 -20.70
CA GLY A 306 -31.64 0.43 -19.35
C GLY A 306 -30.61 0.86 -18.30
N SER A 307 -29.42 1.33 -18.67
CA SER A 307 -28.44 1.85 -17.70
C SER A 307 -28.73 3.30 -17.34
N THR A 308 -29.11 3.54 -16.08
CA THR A 308 -29.16 4.86 -15.45
C THR A 308 -27.79 5.30 -14.91
N ALA A 309 -26.72 4.61 -15.29
CA ALA A 309 -25.37 4.81 -14.78
C ALA A 309 -24.33 4.99 -15.90
N LEU A 310 -23.31 5.78 -15.62
CA LEU A 310 -22.09 5.92 -16.43
C LEU A 310 -20.98 5.05 -15.84
N MET A 311 -20.03 4.60 -16.67
CA MET A 311 -18.82 3.95 -16.16
C MET A 311 -17.85 5.03 -15.66
N GLN A 312 -17.54 5.02 -14.36
CA GLN A 312 -16.43 5.78 -13.81
C GLN A 312 -15.20 4.88 -13.70
N ARG A 313 -14.04 5.45 -14.00
CA ARG A 313 -12.73 4.81 -13.87
C ARG A 313 -11.86 5.69 -13.00
N ARG A 314 -11.05 5.11 -12.13
CA ARG A 314 -10.17 5.85 -11.24
C ARG A 314 -8.72 5.38 -11.31
N VAL A 315 -7.81 6.34 -11.30
CA VAL A 315 -6.37 6.11 -11.17
C VAL A 315 -5.85 6.89 -9.98
N GLY A 316 -5.22 6.18 -9.04
CA GLY A 316 -4.57 6.76 -7.88
C GLY A 316 -3.06 6.87 -8.07
N PHE A 317 -2.44 7.89 -7.47
CA PHE A 317 -1.00 8.06 -7.44
C PHE A 317 -0.54 8.60 -6.08
N ALA A 318 0.37 7.89 -5.42
CA ALA A 318 0.91 8.34 -4.13
C ALA A 318 1.99 9.42 -4.36
N LEU A 319 1.55 10.67 -4.27
CA LEU A 319 2.36 11.87 -4.48
C LEU A 319 2.81 12.50 -3.15
N GLY A 320 2.06 12.28 -2.08
CA GLY A 320 2.23 12.94 -0.77
C GLY A 320 3.56 12.62 -0.08
N ALA A 321 3.58 12.73 1.26
CA ALA A 321 4.78 12.61 2.10
C ALA A 321 5.58 11.28 2.01
N GLY A 322 5.20 10.36 1.12
CA GLY A 322 5.82 9.04 0.93
C GLY A 322 7.13 9.03 0.16
N ALA A 323 7.54 10.11 -0.51
CA ALA A 323 8.69 10.06 -1.41
C ALA A 323 10.05 10.33 -0.73
N GLY A 324 10.05 10.71 0.56
CA GLY A 324 11.29 10.81 1.36
C GLY A 324 12.26 11.90 0.93
N TRP A 325 11.84 12.83 0.07
CA TRP A 325 12.69 13.91 -0.42
C TRP A 325 12.94 14.94 0.68
N GLY A 326 14.21 15.32 0.89
CA GLY A 326 14.63 16.29 1.91
C GLY A 326 14.20 17.75 1.67
N GLY A 327 13.12 18.00 0.93
CA GLY A 327 12.64 19.33 0.56
C GLY A 327 11.56 19.35 -0.54
N PRO A 328 11.10 20.54 -0.94
CA PRO A 328 10.14 20.70 -2.04
C PRO A 328 10.72 20.24 -3.39
N ILE A 329 9.84 19.89 -4.32
CA ILE A 329 10.17 19.64 -5.71
C ILE A 329 10.39 20.99 -6.40
N GLY A 330 11.59 21.22 -6.93
CA GLY A 330 11.95 22.51 -7.53
C GLY A 330 11.02 22.93 -8.67
N ASN A 331 10.88 22.08 -9.70
CA ASN A 331 9.91 22.26 -10.78
C ASN A 331 9.05 21.00 -10.91
N PHE A 332 7.75 21.15 -10.68
CA PHE A 332 6.78 20.06 -10.78
C PHE A 332 5.88 20.28 -11.99
N ARG A 333 5.70 19.23 -12.79
CA ARG A 333 4.73 19.18 -13.88
C ARG A 333 3.91 17.90 -13.75
N LEU A 334 2.59 18.06 -13.75
CA LEU A 334 1.64 16.95 -13.82
C LEU A 334 0.87 17.06 -15.13
N THR A 335 0.93 16.01 -15.94
CA THR A 335 0.11 15.84 -17.13
C THR A 335 -0.85 14.68 -16.91
N ILE A 336 -2.15 14.92 -17.06
CA ILE A 336 -3.17 13.87 -17.06
C ILE A 336 -3.73 13.76 -18.48
N ASP A 337 -3.57 12.58 -19.09
CA ASP A 337 -4.12 12.28 -20.40
C ASP A 337 -5.58 11.89 -20.32
N LYS A 338 -6.39 12.55 -21.13
CA LYS A 338 -7.77 12.15 -21.38
C LYS A 338 -7.78 11.12 -22.52
N PRO A 339 -8.44 9.98 -22.35
CA PRO A 339 -8.53 8.98 -23.42
C PRO A 339 -9.28 9.53 -24.66
N ARG A 340 -10.21 10.48 -24.46
CA ARG A 340 -10.95 11.18 -25.52
C ARG A 340 -11.26 12.62 -25.13
N ALA A 341 -11.64 13.43 -26.12
CA ALA A 341 -12.00 14.83 -25.90
C ALA A 341 -13.25 14.99 -25.02
N ASP A 342 -14.20 14.06 -25.11
CA ASP A 342 -15.45 14.02 -24.34
C ASP A 342 -15.31 13.38 -22.95
N THR A 343 -14.11 12.89 -22.58
CA THR A 343 -13.89 12.35 -21.24
C THR A 343 -13.77 13.49 -20.22
N LEU A 344 -14.63 13.47 -19.21
CA LEU A 344 -14.48 14.31 -18.04
C LEU A 344 -13.37 13.75 -17.15
N VAL A 345 -12.51 14.65 -16.67
CA VAL A 345 -11.46 14.33 -15.70
C VAL A 345 -11.60 15.24 -14.49
N ALA A 346 -11.56 14.66 -13.30
CA ALA A 346 -11.60 15.39 -12.03
C ALA A 346 -10.57 14.83 -11.06
N THR A 347 -9.86 15.71 -10.35
CA THR A 347 -8.88 15.35 -9.32
C THR A 347 -8.73 16.50 -8.33
N CYS A 348 -8.44 16.19 -7.07
CA CYS A 348 -7.96 17.22 -6.14
C CYS A 348 -6.47 17.49 -6.42
N PHE A 349 -6.12 18.76 -6.57
CA PHE A 349 -4.72 19.18 -6.69
C PHE A 349 -4.53 20.54 -6.03
N ALA A 350 -3.62 20.61 -5.06
CA ALA A 350 -3.28 21.85 -4.36
C ALA A 350 -2.29 22.67 -5.20
N GLY A 351 -2.77 23.30 -6.27
CA GLY A 351 -1.95 24.15 -7.14
C GLY A 351 -2.79 25.07 -8.01
N ALA A 352 -2.12 25.77 -8.94
CA ALA A 352 -2.82 26.58 -9.93
C ALA A 352 -3.79 25.72 -10.75
N PRO A 353 -4.91 26.26 -11.25
CA PRO A 353 -5.79 25.53 -12.17
C PRO A 353 -5.01 24.97 -13.36
N PRO A 354 -5.41 23.79 -13.89
CA PRO A 354 -4.72 23.21 -15.04
C PRO A 354 -4.89 24.07 -16.29
N LYS A 355 -3.90 24.00 -17.18
CA LYS A 355 -4.10 24.28 -18.59
C LYS A 355 -4.92 23.12 -19.18
N ILE A 356 -6.09 23.45 -19.75
CA ILE A 356 -7.03 22.47 -20.30
C ILE A 356 -6.82 22.35 -21.80
N GLY A 357 -6.42 21.17 -22.27
CA GLY A 357 -6.39 20.78 -23.67
C GLY A 357 -7.54 19.84 -24.03
N PRO A 358 -7.72 19.53 -25.33
CA PRO A 358 -8.75 18.59 -25.77
C PRO A 358 -8.54 17.20 -25.14
N THR A 359 -7.29 16.73 -25.08
CA THR A 359 -6.95 15.38 -24.61
C THR A 359 -6.01 15.38 -23.40
N SER A 360 -5.82 16.51 -22.72
CA SER A 360 -4.86 16.59 -21.61
C SER A 360 -5.22 17.70 -20.62
N LEU A 361 -4.86 17.50 -19.36
CA LEU A 361 -4.83 18.53 -18.32
C LEU A 361 -3.40 18.68 -17.81
N VAL A 362 -2.87 19.91 -17.75
CA VAL A 362 -1.48 20.14 -17.35
C VAL A 362 -1.41 21.13 -16.19
N TRP A 363 -0.82 20.70 -15.08
CA TRP A 363 -0.47 21.54 -13.94
C TRP A 363 1.04 21.76 -13.90
N GLU A 364 1.43 22.97 -13.51
CA GLU A 364 2.82 23.35 -13.30
C GLU A 364 2.93 24.08 -11.97
N ALA A 365 3.93 23.72 -11.18
CA ALA A 365 4.22 24.35 -9.90
C ALA A 365 5.74 24.46 -9.69
N LYS A 366 6.14 25.44 -8.89
CA LYS A 366 7.52 25.62 -8.43
C LYS A 366 7.57 25.47 -6.92
N ASP A 367 8.69 24.95 -6.43
CA ASP A 367 8.92 24.70 -5.00
C ASP A 367 7.74 23.95 -4.37
N PHE A 368 7.24 22.96 -5.10
CA PHE A 368 6.00 22.27 -4.79
C PHE A 368 6.23 21.22 -3.70
N THR A 369 5.47 21.30 -2.63
CA THR A 369 5.43 20.26 -1.58
C THR A 369 4.09 19.56 -1.64
N PRO A 370 4.03 18.33 -2.18
CA PRO A 370 2.80 17.58 -2.18
C PRO A 370 2.33 17.27 -0.76
N LYS A 371 1.04 17.47 -0.52
CA LYS A 371 0.41 17.21 0.79
C LYS A 371 -0.49 15.98 0.78
N ASP A 372 -1.09 15.72 -0.38
CA ASP A 372 -2.10 14.71 -0.58
C ASP A 372 -1.72 13.86 -1.79
N ASP A 373 -2.16 12.61 -1.75
CA ASP A 373 -2.10 11.73 -2.92
C ASP A 373 -3.14 12.16 -3.96
N LEU A 374 -2.93 11.74 -5.21
CA LEU A 374 -3.87 12.00 -6.29
C LEU A 374 -4.87 10.85 -6.40
N SER A 375 -6.15 11.20 -6.57
CA SER A 375 -7.19 10.30 -7.06
C SER A 375 -7.87 10.97 -8.26
N ILE A 376 -7.75 10.34 -9.41
CA ILE A 376 -8.14 10.92 -10.70
C ILE A 376 -9.33 10.14 -11.24
N LEU A 377 -10.47 10.83 -11.34
CA LEU A 377 -11.70 10.30 -11.90
C LEU A 377 -11.74 10.54 -13.41
N PHE A 378 -12.06 9.51 -14.17
CA PHE A 378 -12.35 9.55 -15.61
C PHE A 378 -13.79 9.08 -15.86
N VAL A 379 -14.59 9.90 -16.53
CA VAL A 379 -15.95 9.52 -16.97
C VAL A 379 -16.17 9.95 -18.40
N ASP A 380 -16.50 8.99 -19.25
CA ASP A 380 -16.88 9.27 -20.63
C ASP A 380 -18.30 9.84 -20.65
N LEU A 381 -18.47 11.04 -21.23
CA LEU A 381 -19.78 11.70 -21.25
C LEU A 381 -20.72 11.17 -22.35
N GLY A 382 -20.21 10.30 -23.23
CA GLY A 382 -20.92 9.78 -24.40
C GLY A 382 -20.81 10.75 -25.59
N GLU A 383 -20.66 10.19 -26.79
CA GLU A 383 -20.65 10.99 -28.01
C GLU A 383 -21.99 11.73 -28.21
N LYS A 384 -21.91 12.90 -28.85
CA LYS A 384 -23.08 13.60 -29.36
C LYS A 384 -23.61 12.94 -30.61
#